data_AF-A0A0K9XKJ8-F1
#
_entry.id   AF-A0A0K9XKJ8-F1
#
_cell.length_a   1.000
_cell.length_b   1.000
_cell.length_c   1.000
_cell.angle_alpha   90.00
_cell.angle_beta   90.00
_cell.angle_gamma   90.00
#
_symmetry.space_group_name_H-M   'P 1'
#
loop_
_entity.id
_entity.type
_entity.pdbx_description
1 polymer ?
#
loop_
_entity_poly.entity_id
_entity_poly.type
_entity_poly.pdbx_seq_one_letter_code
_entity_poly.pdbx_strand_id
1 'polypeptide(L)'
;MRRGVIPGSSGRVRPVRLLGDPVLAAPCAEVADFSAPVELDGGCTDLAGLVESMFATMYAFDGVGLAANQIGVPLRVFVYDCPDDEDVRHLGHVVNPRLVECGGGEVRGPEGCLSLPRLEAPTVRADEAVVEGFTVDGSPVRVAGTGFFARCLQHECDHLDGGLFVDRLTGLRRGRVLRAARRAPWAGAGVRTAP
;
A
#
# COMPACT_ATOMS: atom_id res chain seq x y z
N MET A 1 0.76 -25.95 -16.14
CA MET A 1 1.83 -24.94 -16.03
C MET A 1 1.21 -23.58 -16.35
N ARG A 2 0.85 -22.79 -15.34
CA ARG A 2 0.31 -21.45 -15.60
C ARG A 2 1.47 -20.60 -16.13
N ARG A 3 1.43 -20.22 -17.40
CA ARG A 3 2.26 -19.14 -17.96
C ARG A 3 1.74 -17.82 -17.38
N GLY A 4 1.91 -17.62 -16.08
CA GLY A 4 1.73 -16.32 -15.45
C GLY A 4 3.03 -15.55 -15.60
N VAL A 5 2.97 -14.34 -16.13
CA VAL A 5 4.09 -13.39 -16.08
C VAL A 5 4.41 -13.14 -14.60
N ILE A 6 5.70 -13.07 -14.24
CA ILE A 6 6.10 -12.77 -12.86
C ILE A 6 5.59 -11.34 -12.53
N PRO A 7 4.81 -11.13 -11.46
CA PRO A 7 4.30 -9.80 -11.13
C PRO A 7 5.43 -8.78 -11.03
N GLY A 8 5.27 -7.64 -11.67
CA GLY A 8 6.26 -6.57 -11.72
C GLY A 8 7.36 -6.75 -12.77
N SER A 9 7.44 -7.88 -13.48
CA SER A 9 8.51 -8.11 -14.46
C SER A 9 8.45 -7.23 -15.71
N SER A 10 7.28 -6.65 -16.01
CA SER A 10 7.10 -5.64 -17.07
C SER A 10 6.95 -4.22 -16.53
N GLY A 11 6.90 -4.06 -15.20
CA GLY A 11 6.73 -2.78 -14.53
C GLY A 11 8.03 -1.96 -14.48
N ARG A 12 7.88 -0.64 -14.41
CA ARG A 12 9.01 0.27 -14.12
C ARG A 12 8.98 0.64 -12.65
N VAL A 13 10.11 0.49 -11.97
CA VAL A 13 10.28 0.94 -10.58
C VAL A 13 10.06 2.46 -10.49
N ARG A 14 9.24 2.89 -9.55
CA ARG A 14 8.86 4.30 -9.36
C ARG A 14 9.43 4.86 -8.05
N PRO A 15 9.68 6.17 -7.96
CA PRO A 15 10.00 6.81 -6.69
C PRO A 15 8.83 6.66 -5.70
N VAL A 16 9.15 6.34 -4.45
CA VAL A 16 8.18 6.27 -3.36
C VAL A 16 8.06 7.63 -2.68
N ARG A 17 6.83 8.14 -2.54
CA ARG A 17 6.48 9.36 -1.83
C ARG A 17 6.71 9.16 -0.34
N LEU A 18 7.32 10.15 0.30
CA LEU A 18 7.70 10.12 1.70
C LEU A 18 6.77 10.97 2.57
N LEU A 19 6.74 10.67 3.87
CA LEU A 19 5.97 11.45 4.85
C LEU A 19 6.20 12.97 4.67
N GLY A 20 5.08 13.69 4.51
CA GLY A 20 5.06 15.12 4.23
C GLY A 20 4.66 15.46 2.80
N ASP A 21 4.71 14.50 1.87
CA ASP A 21 4.15 14.66 0.52
C ASP A 21 2.60 14.75 0.61
N PRO A 22 1.97 15.81 0.08
CA PRO A 22 0.52 16.00 0.12
C PRO A 22 -0.28 14.84 -0.48
N VAL A 23 0.26 14.09 -1.44
CA VAL A 23 -0.45 12.96 -2.07
C VAL A 23 -0.75 11.82 -1.09
N LEU A 24 0.01 11.73 0.00
CA LEU A 24 -0.19 10.76 1.06
C LEU A 24 -1.25 11.18 2.08
N ALA A 25 -1.64 12.47 2.09
CA ALA A 25 -2.53 13.06 3.09
C ALA A 25 -3.94 13.36 2.55
N ALA A 26 -4.20 13.01 1.28
CA ALA A 26 -5.49 13.21 0.62
C ALA A 26 -6.11 11.86 0.24
N PRO A 27 -7.44 11.70 0.35
CA PRO A 27 -8.13 10.54 -0.17
C PRO A 27 -7.91 10.37 -1.68
N CYS A 28 -7.66 9.14 -2.11
CA CYS A 28 -7.49 8.80 -3.51
C CYS A 28 -8.84 8.75 -4.23
N ALA A 29 -8.83 9.11 -5.52
CA ALA A 29 -9.99 9.05 -6.39
C ALA A 29 -10.31 7.60 -6.80
N GLU A 30 -11.59 7.28 -6.94
CA GLU A 30 -12.01 6.01 -7.55
C GLU A 30 -11.62 5.97 -9.03
N VAL A 31 -11.20 4.81 -9.51
CA VAL A 31 -11.05 4.50 -10.93
C VAL A 31 -12.44 4.37 -11.53
N ALA A 32 -12.89 5.40 -12.25
CA ALA A 32 -14.21 5.44 -12.87
C ALA A 32 -14.25 4.74 -14.24
N ASP A 33 -13.17 4.83 -15.00
CA ASP A 33 -13.00 4.19 -16.31
C ASP A 33 -11.73 3.33 -16.29
N PHE A 34 -11.91 2.02 -16.34
CA PHE A 34 -10.83 1.03 -16.28
C PHE A 34 -10.02 0.96 -17.59
N SER A 35 -10.53 1.56 -18.66
CA SER A 35 -9.85 1.67 -19.96
C SER A 35 -9.10 2.99 -20.15
N ALA A 36 -9.33 3.97 -19.26
CA ALA A 36 -8.66 5.25 -19.33
C ALA A 36 -7.15 5.11 -19.05
N PRO A 37 -6.30 5.89 -19.72
CA PRO A 37 -4.88 5.93 -19.42
C PRO A 37 -4.66 6.48 -18.00
N VAL A 38 -3.72 5.88 -17.29
CA VAL A 38 -3.18 6.33 -16.01
C VAL A 38 -1.91 7.13 -16.27
N GLU A 39 -1.93 8.39 -15.87
CA GLU A 39 -0.75 9.25 -15.89
C GLU A 39 0.21 8.92 -14.75
N LEU A 40 1.49 8.83 -15.07
CA LEU A 40 2.60 8.62 -14.15
C LEU A 40 3.71 9.63 -14.47
N ASP A 41 4.63 9.84 -13.52
CA ASP A 41 5.84 10.60 -13.80
C ASP A 41 6.61 9.96 -14.98
N GLY A 42 6.74 10.71 -16.07
CA GLY A 42 7.46 10.27 -17.27
C GLY A 42 6.66 9.46 -18.30
N GLY A 43 5.32 9.44 -18.24
CA GLY A 43 4.45 8.92 -19.30
C GLY A 43 3.11 8.36 -18.80
N CYS A 44 2.34 7.76 -19.70
CA CYS A 44 1.06 7.11 -19.37
C CYS A 44 1.12 5.60 -19.60
N THR A 45 0.20 4.87 -18.95
CA THR A 45 0.02 3.42 -19.07
C THR A 45 -1.46 3.07 -18.90
N ASP A 46 -1.86 1.83 -19.16
CA ASP A 46 -3.15 1.32 -18.70
C ASP A 46 -3.11 0.89 -17.22
N LEU A 47 -4.26 0.53 -16.66
CA LEU A 47 -4.38 0.11 -15.26
C LEU A 47 -3.54 -1.14 -14.94
N ALA A 48 -3.37 -2.05 -15.90
CA ALA A 48 -2.51 -3.22 -15.75
C ALA A 48 -1.04 -2.83 -15.61
N GLY A 49 -0.53 -1.91 -16.45
CA GLY A 49 0.85 -1.43 -16.34
C GLY A 49 1.10 -0.54 -15.11
N LEU A 50 0.07 0.10 -14.56
CA LEU A 50 0.13 0.70 -13.21
C LEU A 50 0.41 -0.39 -12.17
N VAL A 51 -0.41 -1.44 -12.13
CA VAL A 51 -0.27 -2.57 -11.19
C VAL A 51 1.11 -3.24 -11.31
N GLU A 52 1.60 -3.46 -12.53
CA GLU A 52 2.95 -3.99 -12.76
C GLU A 52 4.04 -3.05 -12.22
N SER A 53 3.92 -1.73 -12.45
CA SER A 53 4.86 -0.76 -11.89
C SER A 53 4.81 -0.72 -10.36
N MET A 54 3.62 -0.92 -9.77
CA MET A 54 3.45 -1.01 -8.32
C MET A 54 4.12 -2.26 -7.74
N PHE A 55 3.93 -3.44 -8.35
CA PHE A 55 4.65 -4.66 -7.94
C PHE A 55 6.17 -4.50 -8.07
N ALA A 56 6.64 -4.00 -9.22
CA ALA A 56 8.08 -3.74 -9.43
C ALA A 56 8.66 -2.83 -8.35
N THR A 57 7.93 -1.78 -8.00
CA THR A 57 8.33 -0.83 -6.96
C THR A 57 8.29 -1.46 -5.57
N MET A 58 7.22 -2.18 -5.24
CA MET A 58 7.06 -2.88 -3.96
C MET A 58 8.24 -3.82 -3.71
N TYR A 59 8.60 -4.65 -4.69
CA TYR A 59 9.74 -5.57 -4.57
C TYR A 59 11.08 -4.84 -4.52
N ALA A 60 11.28 -3.77 -5.27
CA ALA A 60 12.52 -2.98 -5.24
C ALA A 60 12.80 -2.31 -3.88
N PHE A 61 11.78 -2.20 -3.03
CA PHE A 61 11.89 -1.65 -1.68
C PHE A 61 11.59 -2.67 -0.57
N ASP A 62 11.62 -3.97 -0.89
CA ASP A 62 11.37 -5.08 0.04
C ASP A 62 10.02 -4.95 0.80
N GLY A 63 8.99 -4.47 0.11
CA GLY A 63 7.63 -4.32 0.65
C GLY A 63 6.75 -5.55 0.45
N VAL A 64 5.69 -5.65 1.25
CA VAL A 64 4.64 -6.69 1.16
C VAL A 64 3.29 -6.12 0.67
N GLY A 65 3.18 -4.80 0.62
CA GLY A 65 2.02 -4.05 0.13
C GLY A 65 2.47 -2.68 -0.39
N LEU A 66 1.71 -2.14 -1.34
CA LEU A 66 1.94 -0.79 -1.87
C LEU A 66 0.64 -0.20 -2.44
N ALA A 67 0.24 0.95 -1.92
CA ALA A 67 -0.86 1.76 -2.45
C ALA A 67 -0.38 2.73 -3.55
N ALA A 68 -1.22 3.01 -4.55
CA ALA A 68 -0.83 3.80 -5.72
C ALA A 68 -0.39 5.23 -5.38
N ASN A 69 -0.97 5.85 -4.35
CA ASN A 69 -0.55 7.18 -3.92
C ASN A 69 0.88 7.20 -3.37
N GLN A 70 1.39 6.07 -2.89
CA GLN A 70 2.79 5.97 -2.49
C GLN A 70 3.76 6.08 -3.66
N ILE A 71 3.31 5.93 -4.91
CA ILE A 71 4.12 6.24 -6.11
C ILE A 71 3.66 7.52 -6.81
N GLY A 72 2.80 8.32 -6.16
CA GLY A 72 2.29 9.59 -6.67
C GLY A 72 1.04 9.50 -7.54
N VAL A 73 0.39 8.35 -7.60
CA VAL A 73 -0.85 8.17 -8.38
C VAL A 73 -2.04 8.16 -7.41
N PRO A 74 -2.85 9.23 -7.32
CA PRO A 74 -3.93 9.34 -6.35
C PRO A 74 -5.19 8.58 -6.78
N LEU A 75 -5.02 7.31 -7.18
CA LEU A 75 -6.10 6.39 -7.52
C LEU A 75 -6.25 5.32 -6.44
N ARG A 76 -7.48 4.86 -6.20
CA ARG A 76 -7.78 3.79 -5.24
C ARG A 76 -7.35 2.43 -5.78
N VAL A 77 -6.04 2.15 -5.76
CA VAL A 77 -5.46 0.88 -6.18
C VAL A 77 -4.36 0.50 -5.19
N PHE A 78 -4.33 -0.75 -4.76
CA PHE A 78 -3.16 -1.31 -4.06
C PHE A 78 -2.78 -2.68 -4.62
N VAL A 79 -1.52 -3.04 -4.44
CA VAL A 79 -0.97 -4.38 -4.67
C VAL A 79 -0.49 -4.98 -3.35
N TYR A 80 -0.42 -6.30 -3.28
CA TYR A 80 0.10 -7.02 -2.13
C TYR A 80 0.76 -8.33 -2.56
N ASP A 81 1.85 -8.67 -1.87
CA ASP A 81 2.47 -9.98 -1.84
C ASP A 81 2.91 -10.24 -0.40
N CYS A 82 1.99 -10.76 0.39
CA CYS A 82 2.06 -10.69 1.84
C CYS A 82 1.76 -12.07 2.44
N PRO A 83 2.64 -12.64 3.29
CA PRO A 83 2.29 -13.80 4.07
C PRO A 83 1.26 -13.45 5.15
N ASP A 84 0.49 -14.42 5.63
CA ASP A 84 -0.21 -14.31 6.91
C ASP A 84 0.64 -14.88 8.06
N ASP A 85 0.05 -14.97 9.26
CA ASP A 85 0.73 -15.47 10.45
C ASP A 85 1.04 -16.99 10.39
N GLU A 86 0.47 -17.71 9.40
CA GLU A 86 0.72 -19.12 9.13
C GLU A 86 1.68 -19.32 7.94
N ASP A 87 2.38 -18.25 7.52
CA ASP A 87 3.28 -18.20 6.35
C ASP A 87 2.58 -18.54 5.01
N VAL A 88 1.25 -18.47 4.95
CA VAL A 88 0.52 -18.62 3.68
C VAL A 88 0.63 -17.34 2.89
N ARG A 89 1.23 -17.43 1.70
CA ARG A 89 1.47 -16.30 0.81
C ARG A 89 0.19 -15.88 0.08
N HIS A 90 -0.21 -14.62 0.24
CA HIS A 90 -1.31 -13.97 -0.47
C HIS A 90 -0.75 -12.96 -1.48
N LEU A 91 -1.09 -13.12 -2.75
CA LEU A 91 -0.57 -12.28 -3.84
C LEU A 91 -1.72 -11.78 -4.71
N GLY A 92 -1.81 -10.47 -4.90
CA GLY A 92 -2.82 -9.88 -5.77
C GLY A 92 -2.85 -8.36 -5.72
N HIS A 93 -3.93 -7.81 -6.26
CA HIS A 93 -4.20 -6.38 -6.31
C HIS A 93 -5.70 -6.15 -6.16
N VAL A 94 -6.08 -4.94 -5.75
CA VAL A 94 -7.48 -4.51 -5.69
C VAL A 94 -7.61 -3.09 -6.20
N VAL A 95 -8.54 -2.89 -7.13
CA VAL A 95 -8.98 -1.60 -7.66
C VAL A 95 -10.27 -1.19 -6.96
N ASN A 96 -10.40 0.09 -6.62
CA ASN A 96 -11.46 0.66 -5.80
C ASN A 96 -11.76 -0.15 -4.51
N PRO A 97 -10.73 -0.54 -3.74
CA PRO A 97 -10.93 -1.33 -2.53
C PRO A 97 -11.77 -0.58 -1.50
N ARG A 98 -12.65 -1.35 -0.84
CA ARG A 98 -13.43 -0.96 0.32
C ARG A 98 -13.23 -2.01 1.40
N LEU A 99 -12.83 -1.55 2.59
CA LEU A 99 -12.75 -2.38 3.78
C LEU A 99 -14.19 -2.59 4.30
N VAL A 100 -14.78 -3.75 4.03
CA VAL A 100 -16.21 -4.01 4.28
C VAL A 100 -16.45 -4.69 5.63
N GLU A 101 -15.47 -5.44 6.13
CA GLU A 101 -15.55 -6.11 7.44
C GLU A 101 -14.19 -6.00 8.17
N CYS A 102 -14.26 -5.82 9.49
CA CYS A 102 -13.12 -5.91 10.41
C CYS A 102 -13.58 -6.65 11.67
N GLY A 103 -12.78 -7.62 12.11
CA GLY A 103 -13.18 -8.57 13.15
C GLY A 103 -11.99 -9.14 13.92
N GLY A 104 -12.20 -10.30 14.55
CA GLY A 104 -11.17 -11.03 15.30
C GLY A 104 -10.63 -10.35 16.57
N GLY A 105 -11.10 -9.14 16.91
CA GLY A 105 -10.58 -8.35 18.03
C GLY A 105 -9.37 -7.49 17.65
N GLU A 106 -8.87 -6.71 18.60
CA GLU A 106 -7.74 -5.81 18.37
C GLU A 106 -6.40 -6.48 18.69
N VAL A 107 -5.50 -6.52 17.70
CA VAL A 107 -4.15 -7.06 17.82
C VAL A 107 -3.10 -5.96 17.62
N ARG A 108 -2.17 -5.88 18.58
CA ARG A 108 -1.02 -4.99 18.52
C ARG A 108 0.17 -5.75 17.95
N GLY A 109 0.65 -5.33 16.79
CA GLY A 109 1.81 -5.91 16.12
C GLY A 109 2.74 -4.85 15.53
N PRO A 110 3.99 -5.21 15.17
CA PRO A 110 4.90 -4.30 14.48
C PRO A 110 4.28 -3.87 13.14
N GLU A 111 4.48 -2.60 12.78
CA GLU A 111 4.02 -2.05 11.51
C GLU A 111 5.00 -0.98 11.05
N GLY A 112 5.39 -1.06 9.78
CA GLY A 112 6.23 -0.10 9.06
C GLY A 112 5.54 0.38 7.80
N CYS A 113 6.20 1.26 7.04
CA CYS A 113 5.65 1.80 5.80
C CYS A 113 6.79 2.21 4.86
N LEU A 114 6.65 1.94 3.56
CA LEU A 114 7.62 2.35 2.54
C LEU A 114 7.75 3.88 2.43
N SER A 115 6.71 4.63 2.82
CA SER A 115 6.69 6.10 2.91
C SER A 115 7.30 6.66 4.21
N LEU A 116 7.63 5.80 5.19
CA LEU A 116 8.39 6.14 6.39
C LEU A 116 9.59 5.18 6.54
N PRO A 117 10.59 5.24 5.63
CA PRO A 117 11.67 4.25 5.57
C PRO A 117 12.36 4.01 6.90
N ARG A 118 12.48 2.72 7.28
CA ARG A 118 13.14 2.22 8.51
C ARG A 118 12.47 2.67 9.82
N LEU A 119 11.24 3.17 9.76
CA LEU A 119 10.48 3.50 10.96
C LEU A 119 9.35 2.50 11.14
N GLU A 120 9.30 1.94 12.34
CA GLU A 120 8.30 0.95 12.73
C GLU A 120 7.79 1.27 14.13
N ALA A 121 6.53 0.92 14.40
CA ALA A 121 5.98 0.94 15.75
C ALA A 121 4.86 -0.09 15.93
N PRO A 122 4.67 -0.60 17.17
CA PRO A 122 3.54 -1.46 17.48
C PRO A 122 2.19 -0.73 17.29
N THR A 123 1.43 -1.13 16.28
CA THR A 123 0.19 -0.51 15.84
C THR A 123 -0.99 -1.46 16.07
N VAL A 124 -2.12 -0.92 16.52
CA VAL A 124 -3.33 -1.72 16.77
C VAL A 124 -4.15 -1.83 15.49
N ARG A 125 -4.56 -3.04 15.15
CA ARG A 125 -5.37 -3.39 13.97
C ARG A 125 -6.41 -4.43 14.37
N ALA A 126 -7.48 -4.55 13.57
CA ALA A 126 -8.35 -5.73 13.65
C ALA A 126 -7.56 -6.97 13.22
N ASP A 127 -7.81 -8.12 13.83
CA ASP A 127 -7.12 -9.37 13.48
C ASP A 127 -7.67 -10.00 12.20
N GLU A 128 -8.91 -9.67 11.83
CA GLU A 128 -9.54 -10.10 10.58
C GLU A 128 -9.93 -8.88 9.75
N ALA A 129 -9.75 -8.97 8.44
CA ALA A 129 -10.15 -7.92 7.50
C ALA A 129 -10.69 -8.52 6.20
N VAL A 130 -11.72 -7.89 5.66
CA VAL A 130 -12.27 -8.19 4.32
C VAL A 130 -12.28 -6.94 3.48
N VAL A 131 -11.67 -7.02 2.31
CA VAL A 131 -11.68 -5.97 1.28
C VAL A 131 -12.44 -6.46 0.06
N GLU A 132 -13.37 -5.65 -0.42
CA GLU A 132 -14.06 -5.83 -1.69
C GLU A 132 -13.63 -4.75 -2.69
N GLY A 133 -13.61 -5.10 -3.97
CA GLY A 133 -13.28 -4.17 -5.04
C GLY A 133 -13.31 -4.89 -6.38
N PHE A 134 -12.38 -4.53 -7.25
CA PHE A 134 -12.30 -5.06 -8.61
C PHE A 134 -10.87 -5.45 -9.00
N THR A 135 -10.74 -6.32 -9.98
CA THR A 135 -9.51 -6.57 -10.73
C THR A 135 -9.27 -5.47 -11.77
N VAL A 136 -8.14 -5.47 -12.49
CA VAL A 136 -7.82 -4.42 -13.48
C VAL A 136 -8.75 -4.44 -14.70
N ASP A 137 -9.44 -5.55 -14.94
CA ASP A 137 -10.46 -5.74 -15.97
C ASP A 137 -11.89 -5.40 -15.48
N GLY A 138 -12.04 -4.99 -14.22
CA GLY A 138 -13.34 -4.61 -13.64
C GLY A 138 -14.16 -5.79 -13.10
N SER A 139 -13.60 -7.01 -13.05
CA SER A 139 -14.26 -8.15 -12.43
C SER A 139 -14.27 -7.99 -10.89
N PRO A 140 -15.38 -8.26 -10.19
CA PRO A 140 -15.42 -8.10 -8.74
C PRO A 140 -14.48 -9.08 -8.04
N VAL A 141 -13.83 -8.62 -6.97
CA VAL A 141 -12.95 -9.43 -6.11
C VAL A 141 -13.30 -9.19 -4.65
N ARG A 142 -13.23 -10.26 -3.84
CA ARG A 142 -13.33 -10.23 -2.38
C ARG A 142 -12.11 -10.92 -1.80
N VAL A 143 -11.33 -10.19 -1.01
CA VAL A 143 -10.10 -10.65 -0.37
C VAL A 143 -10.32 -10.63 1.13
N ALA A 144 -10.13 -11.77 1.79
CA ALA A 144 -10.23 -11.90 3.24
C ALA A 144 -8.91 -12.42 3.78
N GLY A 145 -8.50 -11.91 4.94
CA GLY A 145 -7.26 -12.29 5.59
C GLY A 145 -7.35 -12.17 7.10
N THR A 146 -6.38 -12.78 7.78
CA THR A 146 -6.18 -12.71 9.23
C THR A 146 -4.76 -12.23 9.55
N GLY A 147 -4.48 -11.90 10.81
CA GLY A 147 -3.14 -11.63 11.32
C GLY A 147 -2.37 -10.56 10.54
N PHE A 148 -1.13 -10.86 10.15
CA PHE A 148 -0.28 -9.96 9.37
C PHE A 148 -0.89 -9.56 8.02
N PHE A 149 -1.59 -10.48 7.34
CA PHE A 149 -2.24 -10.16 6.06
C PHE A 149 -3.44 -9.24 6.27
N ALA A 150 -4.26 -9.45 7.31
CA ALA A 150 -5.34 -8.52 7.67
C ALA A 150 -4.82 -7.11 7.98
N ARG A 151 -3.68 -7.02 8.68
CA ARG A 151 -2.97 -5.75 8.92
C ARG A 151 -2.55 -5.08 7.61
N CYS A 152 -1.98 -5.84 6.68
CA CYS A 152 -1.60 -5.35 5.36
C CYS A 152 -2.81 -4.75 4.62
N LEU A 153 -3.93 -5.48 4.56
CA LEU A 153 -5.16 -4.98 3.93
C LEU A 153 -5.66 -3.67 4.55
N GLN A 154 -5.67 -3.57 5.87
CA GLN A 154 -6.05 -2.34 6.57
C GLN A 154 -5.05 -1.20 6.34
N HIS A 155 -3.75 -1.51 6.24
CA HIS A 155 -2.70 -0.53 5.98
C HIS A 155 -2.84 0.10 4.59
N GLU A 156 -3.02 -0.72 3.57
CA GLU A 156 -3.18 -0.24 2.20
C GLU A 156 -4.50 0.54 2.02
N CYS A 157 -5.58 0.12 2.68
CA CYS A 157 -6.82 0.90 2.70
C CYS A 157 -6.65 2.27 3.38
N ASP A 158 -5.96 2.34 4.54
CA ASP A 158 -5.67 3.63 5.19
C ASP A 158 -4.91 4.57 4.24
N HIS A 159 -3.92 4.06 3.50
CA HIS A 159 -3.20 4.85 2.51
C HIS A 159 -4.12 5.48 1.48
N LEU A 160 -5.07 4.71 0.94
CA LEU A 160 -6.02 5.19 -0.06
C LEU A 160 -7.03 6.21 0.51
N ASP A 161 -7.21 6.23 1.82
CA ASP A 161 -8.01 7.24 2.53
C ASP A 161 -7.17 8.46 2.97
N GLY A 162 -5.87 8.50 2.62
CA GLY A 162 -4.95 9.59 2.98
C GLY A 162 -4.40 9.47 4.41
N GLY A 163 -4.47 8.29 5.00
CA GLY A 163 -3.93 7.97 6.32
C GLY A 163 -2.61 7.20 6.26
N LEU A 164 -1.81 7.32 7.31
CA LEU A 164 -0.58 6.55 7.51
C LEU A 164 -0.69 5.76 8.82
N PHE A 165 0.10 4.68 8.97
CA PHE A 165 0.06 3.90 10.22
C PHE A 165 0.35 4.73 11.49
N VAL A 166 1.17 5.78 11.34
CA VAL A 166 1.48 6.73 12.44
C VAL A 166 0.24 7.48 12.92
N ASP A 167 -0.80 7.57 12.10
CA ASP A 167 -2.06 8.21 12.45
C ASP A 167 -2.85 7.42 13.48
N ARG A 168 -2.67 6.09 13.51
CA ARG A 168 -3.24 5.20 14.54
C ARG A 168 -2.44 5.18 15.84
N LEU A 169 -1.24 5.76 15.87
CA LEU A 169 -0.42 5.81 17.08
C LEU A 169 -0.86 6.94 18.01
N THR A 170 -0.79 6.69 19.31
CA THR A 170 -1.13 7.66 20.36
C THR A 170 0.05 7.97 21.29
N GLY A 171 -0.03 9.14 21.93
CA GLY A 171 0.88 9.57 23.00
C GLY A 171 2.38 9.49 22.66
N LEU A 172 3.16 8.93 23.58
CA LEU A 172 4.63 8.84 23.46
C LEU A 172 5.09 8.03 22.23
N ARG A 173 4.31 7.03 21.79
CA ARG A 173 4.68 6.20 20.63
C ARG A 173 4.66 7.04 19.35
N ARG A 174 3.56 7.76 19.10
CA ARG A 174 3.45 8.70 17.97
C ARG A 174 4.56 9.74 18.02
N GLY A 175 4.75 10.35 19.20
CA GLY A 175 5.79 11.36 19.40
C GLY A 175 7.22 10.84 19.16
N ARG A 176 7.50 9.56 19.44
CA ARG A 176 8.80 8.94 19.13
C ARG A 176 8.96 8.76 17.62
N VAL A 177 7.98 8.19 16.92
CA VAL A 177 8.08 7.95 15.47
C VAL A 177 8.21 9.27 14.71
N LEU A 178 7.38 10.28 15.01
CA LEU A 178 7.46 11.57 14.33
C LEU A 178 8.77 12.33 14.62
N ARG A 179 9.34 12.17 15.82
CA ARG A 179 10.68 12.72 16.13
C ARG A 179 11.78 12.00 15.34
N ALA A 180 11.68 10.68 15.19
CA ALA A 180 12.61 9.91 14.37
C ALA A 180 12.49 10.31 12.89
N ALA A 181 11.27 10.45 12.36
CA ALA A 181 11.01 10.90 11.00
C ALA A 181 11.65 12.25 10.70
N ARG A 182 11.51 13.25 11.59
CA ARG A 182 12.15 14.57 11.43
C ARG A 182 13.68 14.54 11.43
N ARG A 183 14.29 13.48 11.95
CA ARG A 183 15.75 13.30 12.02
C ARG A 183 16.27 12.29 11.01
N ALA A 184 15.38 11.67 10.23
CA ALA A 184 15.76 10.67 9.27
C ALA A 184 16.53 11.32 8.10
N PRO A 185 17.47 10.61 7.46
CA PRO A 185 18.22 11.14 6.32
C PRO A 185 17.33 11.56 5.13
N TRP A 186 16.13 11.00 5.04
CA TRP A 186 15.15 11.27 4.00
C TRP A 186 14.19 12.41 4.34
N ALA A 187 14.29 13.01 5.53
CA ALA A 187 13.41 14.09 5.97
C ALA A 187 13.48 15.27 5.00
N GLY A 188 12.33 15.68 4.44
CA GLY A 188 12.24 16.77 3.49
C GLY A 188 12.61 16.43 2.04
N ALA A 189 13.02 15.19 1.74
CA ALA A 189 13.35 14.77 0.38
C ALA A 189 12.13 14.65 -0.55
N GLY A 190 10.92 14.51 0.01
CA GLY A 190 9.66 14.35 -0.72
C GLY A 190 9.49 12.96 -1.36
N VAL A 191 10.53 12.43 -1.99
CA VAL A 191 10.57 11.12 -2.63
C VAL A 191 11.84 10.33 -2.31
N ARG A 192 11.74 9.01 -2.43
CA ARG A 192 12.85 8.06 -2.37
C ARG A 192 12.89 7.24 -3.66
N THR A 193 14.02 7.27 -4.36
CA THR A 193 14.26 6.38 -5.52
C THR A 193 14.79 5.03 -5.06
N ALA A 194 14.60 4.00 -5.89
CA ALA A 194 15.19 2.70 -5.62
C ALA A 194 16.72 2.80 -5.56
N PRO A 195 17.39 1.95 -4.76
CA PRO A 195 18.84 1.87 -4.70
C PRO A 195 19.48 1.49 -6.05
#